data_AF-A0A183DMV7-F1
#
_entry.id   AF-A0A183DMV7-F1
#
_cell.length_a   1.000
_cell.length_b   1.000
_cell.length_c   1.000
_cell.angle_alpha   90.00
_cell.angle_beta   90.00
_cell.angle_gamma   90.00
#
_symmetry.space_group_name_H-M   'P 1'
#
loop_
_entity.id
_entity.type
_entity.pdbx_description
1 polymer ?
#
loop_
_entity_poly.entity_id
_entity_poly.type
_entity_poly.pdbx_seq_one_letter_code
_entity_poly.pdbx_strand_id
1 'polypeptide(L)'
;LSWEDQGYSCVDELYNEMADILDKKFTLTQSLTYFTMGGYSDVDTSKYRNAIWMYIQSLYGIRHDDYNYGEVNVMLSREMKTFIKTICCFPDRTTSALRQSVMVDFKSSEKV
;
A
#
# COMPACT_ATOMS: atom_id res chain seq x y z
N LEU A 1 -17.01 3.32 -7.53
CA LEU A 1 -17.06 4.35 -6.46
C LEU A 1 -15.63 4.51 -5.96
N SER A 2 -15.01 5.67 -6.20
CA SER A 2 -13.68 5.98 -5.66
C SER A 2 -13.82 6.87 -4.42
N TRP A 3 -12.75 6.97 -3.63
CA TRP A 3 -12.70 7.93 -2.52
C TRP A 3 -12.86 9.36 -3.05
N GLU A 4 -12.12 9.71 -4.09
CA GLU A 4 -12.07 11.06 -4.66
C GLU A 4 -13.40 11.50 -5.28
N ASP A 5 -14.11 10.60 -5.98
CA ASP A 5 -15.35 10.97 -6.67
C ASP A 5 -16.56 11.06 -5.73
N GLN A 6 -16.61 10.18 -4.72
CA GLN A 6 -17.84 9.95 -3.96
C GLN A 6 -17.60 9.68 -2.48
N GLY A 7 -16.52 8.98 -2.12
CA GLY A 7 -16.24 8.62 -0.72
C GLY A 7 -16.04 9.85 0.17
N TYR A 8 -15.26 10.82 -0.29
CA TYR A 8 -15.01 12.06 0.43
C TYR A 8 -16.31 12.80 0.71
N SER A 9 -17.06 13.18 -0.33
CA SER A 9 -18.28 13.98 -0.21
C SER A 9 -19.33 13.29 0.67
N CYS A 10 -19.47 11.97 0.57
CA CYS A 10 -20.40 11.21 1.40
C CYS A 10 -20.02 11.26 2.89
N VAL A 11 -18.74 11.14 3.24
CA VAL A 11 -18.28 11.28 4.63
C VAL A 11 -18.37 12.73 5.07
N ASP A 12 -18.06 13.69 4.19
CA ASP A 12 -18.07 15.11 4.47
C ASP A 12 -19.46 15.61 4.90
N GLU A 13 -20.49 15.17 4.18
CA GLU A 13 -21.90 15.45 4.49
C GLU A 13 -22.33 14.94 5.88
N LEU A 14 -21.73 13.85 6.36
CA LEU A 14 -22.06 13.22 7.64
C LEU A 14 -21.15 13.68 8.78
N TYR A 15 -19.87 13.89 8.49
CA TYR A 15 -18.82 14.23 9.44
C TYR A 15 -17.60 14.86 8.74
N ASN A 16 -17.75 16.13 8.35
CA ASN A 16 -16.74 16.97 7.68
C ASN A 16 -15.31 16.85 8.25
N GLU A 17 -15.11 17.02 9.55
CA GLU A 17 -13.76 16.93 10.15
C GLU A 17 -13.08 15.57 9.89
N MET A 18 -13.85 14.47 9.91
CA MET A 18 -13.29 13.16 9.64
C MET A 18 -13.00 12.93 8.16
N ALA A 19 -13.79 13.51 7.25
CA ALA A 19 -13.49 13.46 5.82
C ALA A 19 -12.11 14.07 5.54
N ASP A 20 -11.85 15.26 6.10
CA ASP A 20 -10.56 15.95 6.01
C ASP A 20 -9.40 15.13 6.60
N ILE A 21 -9.60 14.52 7.77
CA ILE A 21 -8.55 13.72 8.44
C ILE A 21 -8.23 12.46 7.62
N LEU A 22 -9.24 11.79 7.09
CA LEU A 22 -9.07 10.59 6.27
C LEU A 22 -8.38 10.92 4.95
N ASP A 23 -8.82 11.98 4.27
CA ASP A 23 -8.24 12.41 3.01
C ASP A 23 -6.75 12.75 3.14
N LYS A 24 -6.40 13.54 4.16
CA LYS A 24 -5.00 13.86 4.49
C LYS A 24 -4.19 12.60 4.77
N LYS A 25 -4.76 11.61 5.46
CA LYS A 25 -4.07 10.34 5.75
C LYS A 25 -3.87 9.50 4.50
N PHE A 26 -4.85 9.39 3.61
CA PHE A 26 -4.73 8.64 2.37
C PHE A 26 -3.69 9.29 1.45
N THR A 27 -3.79 10.60 1.23
CA THR A 27 -2.84 11.37 0.42
C THR A 27 -1.42 11.28 0.96
N LEU A 28 -1.24 11.47 2.28
CA LEU A 28 0.07 11.34 2.92
C LEU A 28 0.63 9.92 2.74
N THR A 29 -0.16 8.88 3.02
CA THR A 29 0.31 7.50 2.93
C THR A 29 0.74 7.11 1.51
N GLN A 30 0.02 7.57 0.49
CA GLN A 30 0.33 7.26 -0.91
C GLN A 30 1.56 8.02 -1.42
N SER A 31 1.73 9.28 -1.01
CA SER A 31 2.83 10.14 -1.45
C SER A 31 4.11 9.99 -0.62
N LEU A 32 4.03 9.43 0.60
CA LEU A 32 5.16 9.31 1.51
C LEU A 32 6.32 8.54 0.88
N THR A 33 7.46 9.22 0.75
CA THR A 33 8.71 8.64 0.30
C THR A 33 9.88 9.43 0.85
N TYR A 34 10.94 8.72 1.22
CA TYR A 34 12.25 9.32 1.54
C TYR A 34 13.23 9.22 0.35
N PHE A 35 12.74 8.79 -0.81
CA PHE A 35 13.57 8.47 -1.99
C PHE A 35 14.68 7.45 -1.69
N THR A 36 14.42 6.52 -0.77
CA THR A 36 15.32 5.43 -0.41
C THR A 36 14.68 4.08 -0.67
N MET A 37 15.50 3.08 -0.96
CA MET A 37 15.07 1.68 -1.05
C MET A 37 16.20 0.79 -0.53
N GLY A 38 16.10 0.36 0.73
CA GLY A 38 17.15 -0.38 1.42
C GLY A 38 18.48 0.38 1.52
N GLY A 39 19.53 -0.15 0.90
CA GLY A 39 20.86 0.48 0.87
C GLY A 39 20.99 1.65 -0.11
N TYR A 40 19.99 1.88 -0.97
CA TYR A 40 20.05 2.87 -2.06
C TYR A 40 19.36 4.19 -1.68
N SER A 41 19.93 5.31 -2.12
CA SER A 41 19.34 6.66 -2.07
C SER A 41 18.99 7.17 -3.46
N ASP A 42 18.23 8.27 -3.52
CA ASP A 42 17.82 8.97 -4.74
C ASP A 42 17.02 8.07 -5.72
N VAL A 43 16.20 7.19 -5.16
CA VAL A 43 15.39 6.22 -5.91
C VAL A 43 13.93 6.67 -5.90
N ASP A 44 13.32 6.78 -7.07
CA ASP A 44 11.86 6.92 -7.18
C ASP A 44 11.18 5.59 -6.89
N THR A 45 10.59 5.49 -5.69
CA THR A 45 9.88 4.28 -5.25
C THR A 45 8.40 4.25 -5.63
N SER A 46 7.90 5.24 -6.39
CA SER A 46 6.47 5.42 -6.62
C SER A 46 5.82 4.21 -7.30
N LYS A 47 6.51 3.58 -8.27
CA LYS A 47 6.02 2.35 -8.90
C LYS A 47 5.86 1.19 -7.91
N TYR A 48 6.82 1.02 -7.01
CA TYR A 48 6.78 -0.04 -6.00
C TYR A 48 5.66 0.22 -4.98
N ARG A 49 5.53 1.45 -4.47
CA ARG A 49 4.45 1.85 -3.55
C ARG A 49 3.07 1.68 -4.19
N ASN A 50 2.92 2.11 -5.45
CA ASN A 50 1.68 1.94 -6.21
C ASN A 50 1.33 0.47 -6.43
N ALA A 51 2.32 -0.39 -6.74
CA ALA A 51 2.08 -1.81 -6.88
C ALA A 51 1.57 -2.46 -5.58
N ILE A 52 2.09 -2.06 -4.41
CA ILE A 52 1.57 -2.51 -3.09
C ILE A 52 0.12 -2.06 -2.92
N TRP A 53 -0.15 -0.77 -3.14
CA TRP A 53 -1.48 -0.17 -2.99
C TRP A 53 -2.52 -0.87 -3.88
N MET A 54 -2.20 -1.06 -5.16
CA MET A 54 -3.07 -1.73 -6.13
C MET A 54 -3.24 -3.21 -5.84
N TYR A 55 -2.19 -3.87 -5.35
CA TYR A 55 -2.29 -5.28 -4.94
C TYR A 55 -3.24 -5.44 -3.74
N ILE A 56 -3.10 -4.62 -2.70
CA ILE A 56 -3.99 -4.66 -1.52
C ILE A 56 -5.44 -4.44 -1.93
N GLN A 57 -5.71 -3.42 -2.73
CA GLN A 57 -7.07 -3.15 -3.22
C GLN A 57 -7.64 -4.34 -4.02
N SER A 58 -6.82 -5.00 -4.83
CA SER A 58 -7.24 -6.18 -5.59
C SER A 58 -7.57 -7.39 -4.72
N LEU A 59 -6.95 -7.52 -3.53
CA LEU A 59 -7.30 -8.55 -2.56
C LEU A 59 -8.73 -8.37 -2.01
N TYR A 60 -9.21 -7.12 -1.98
CA TYR A 60 -10.58 -6.76 -1.58
C TYR A 60 -11.55 -6.62 -2.76
N GLY A 61 -11.14 -7.04 -3.96
CA GLY A 61 -11.99 -7.04 -5.15
C GLY A 61 -12.10 -5.70 -5.87
N ILE A 62 -11.34 -4.68 -5.46
CA ILE A 62 -11.30 -3.38 -6.13
C ILE A 62 -10.27 -3.44 -7.27
N ARG A 63 -10.73 -3.17 -8.50
CA ARG A 63 -9.88 -3.13 -9.69
C ARG A 63 -9.96 -1.76 -10.35
N HIS A 64 -8.80 -1.22 -10.69
CA HIS A 64 -8.65 0.03 -11.43
C HIS A 64 -8.41 -0.29 -12.90
N ASP A 65 -9.30 0.18 -13.78
CA ASP A 65 -9.31 -0.19 -15.20
C ASP A 65 -8.13 0.42 -15.98
N ASP A 66 -7.58 1.52 -15.48
CA ASP A 66 -6.42 2.23 -16.02
C ASP A 66 -5.07 1.69 -15.52
N TYR A 67 -5.09 0.75 -14.57
CA TYR A 67 -3.87 0.18 -13.98
C TYR A 67 -3.46 -1.17 -14.61
N ASN A 68 -2.21 -1.25 -15.10
CA ASN A 68 -1.65 -2.50 -15.60
C ASN A 68 -1.23 -3.43 -14.45
N TYR A 69 -2.11 -4.36 -14.06
CA TYR A 69 -1.83 -5.35 -13.00
C TYR A 69 -0.66 -6.30 -13.29
N GLY A 70 -0.13 -6.33 -14.52
CA GLY A 70 1.14 -6.99 -14.81
C GLY A 70 2.31 -6.38 -14.00
N GLU A 71 2.26 -5.09 -13.68
CA GLU A 71 3.28 -4.40 -12.88
C GLU A 71 3.40 -4.98 -11.46
N VAL A 72 2.31 -5.47 -10.87
CA VAL A 72 2.33 -6.12 -9.55
C VAL A 72 3.18 -7.39 -9.56
N ASN A 73 3.24 -8.11 -10.69
CA ASN A 73 4.09 -9.28 -10.85
C ASN A 73 5.56 -8.94 -11.06
N VAL A 74 5.85 -7.78 -11.64
CA VAL A 74 7.21 -7.28 -11.82
C VAL A 74 7.76 -6.70 -10.51
N MET A 75 6.94 -5.94 -9.79
CA MET A 75 7.37 -5.19 -8.61
C MET A 75 7.41 -6.02 -7.34
N LEU A 76 6.49 -6.97 -7.15
CA LEU A 76 6.36 -7.72 -5.90
C LEU A 76 6.72 -9.20 -6.09
N SER A 77 7.68 -9.67 -5.28
CA SER A 77 8.00 -11.09 -5.20
C SER A 77 6.83 -11.90 -4.65
N ARG A 78 6.90 -13.23 -4.81
CA ARG A 78 5.88 -14.15 -4.27
C ARG A 78 5.81 -14.08 -2.74
N GLU A 79 6.95 -13.98 -2.09
CA GLU A 79 7.09 -13.84 -0.64
C GLU A 79 6.43 -12.54 -0.17
N MET A 80 6.70 -11.43 -0.87
CA MET A 80 6.10 -10.13 -0.56
C MET A 80 4.58 -10.15 -0.69
N LYS A 81 4.05 -10.75 -1.76
CA LYS A 81 2.60 -10.94 -1.94
C LYS A 81 1.98 -11.79 -0.84
N THR A 82 2.65 -12.88 -0.46
CA THR A 82 2.20 -13.78 0.61
C THR A 82 2.16 -13.05 1.95
N PHE A 83 3.20 -12.25 2.25
CA PHE A 83 3.24 -11.42 3.45
C PHE A 83 2.11 -10.40 3.47
N ILE A 84 1.96 -9.58 2.40
CA ILE A 84 0.89 -8.58 2.29
C ILE A 84 -0.49 -9.24 2.46
N LYS A 85 -0.76 -10.34 1.74
CA LYS A 85 -2.04 -11.06 1.86
C LYS A 85 -2.29 -11.58 3.28
N THR A 86 -1.25 -12.05 3.96
CA THR A 86 -1.37 -12.54 5.33
C THR A 86 -1.71 -11.39 6.27
N ILE A 87 -0.97 -10.28 6.25
CA ILE A 87 -1.24 -9.15 7.16
C ILE A 87 -2.57 -8.46 6.88
N CYS A 88 -3.02 -8.42 5.62
CA CYS A 88 -4.29 -7.82 5.25
C CYS A 88 -5.49 -8.72 5.61
N CYS A 89 -5.42 -10.02 5.29
CA CYS A 89 -6.59 -10.89 5.32
C CYS A 89 -6.59 -11.91 6.48
N PHE A 90 -5.44 -12.22 7.05
CA PHE A 90 -5.27 -13.21 8.13
C PHE A 90 -4.21 -12.74 9.14
N PRO A 91 -4.38 -11.55 9.74
CA PRO A 91 -3.34 -10.93 10.57
C PRO A 91 -2.91 -11.81 11.76
N ASP A 92 -3.84 -12.64 12.28
CA ASP A 92 -3.61 -13.65 13.33
C ASP A 92 -2.56 -14.70 12.95
N ARG A 93 -2.31 -14.90 11.66
CA ARG A 93 -1.33 -15.86 11.13
C ARG A 93 0.03 -15.23 10.82
N THR A 94 0.21 -13.95 11.11
CA THR A 94 1.48 -13.26 10.87
C THR A 94 2.55 -13.77 11.84
N THR A 95 3.66 -14.26 11.32
CA THR A 95 4.78 -14.76 12.13
C THR A 95 6.03 -13.89 11.95
N SER A 96 6.93 -13.91 12.93
CA SER A 96 8.22 -13.22 12.84
C SER A 96 9.06 -13.72 11.65
N ALA A 97 8.99 -15.03 11.35
CA ALA A 97 9.68 -15.61 10.20
C ALA A 97 9.15 -15.03 8.87
N LEU A 98 7.82 -14.91 8.72
CA LEU A 98 7.22 -14.31 7.54
C LEU A 98 7.57 -12.82 7.38
N ARG A 99 7.65 -12.08 8.50
CA ARG A 99 8.10 -10.68 8.49
C ARG A 99 9.58 -10.54 8.11
N GLN A 100 10.42 -11.49 8.51
CA GLN A 100 11.85 -11.50 8.19
C GLN A 100 12.12 -11.95 6.75
N SER A 101 11.26 -12.77 6.15
CA SER A 101 11.45 -13.28 4.79
C SER A 101 11.25 -12.25 3.68
N VAL A 102 10.73 -11.06 4.00
CA VAL A 102 10.48 -9.98 3.04
C VAL A 102 11.36 -8.77 3.33
N MET A 103 11.71 -8.04 2.27
CA MET A 103 12.50 -6.80 2.35
C MET A 103 13.78 -7.00 3.18
N VAL A 104 14.52 -8.10 2.94
CA VAL A 104 15.64 -8.56 3.78
C VAL A 104 16.72 -7.48 3.92
N ASP A 105 17.04 -6.80 2.82
CA ASP A 105 18.07 -5.75 2.77
C ASP A 105 17.53 -4.34 3.07
N PHE A 106 16.28 -4.24 3.53
CA PHE A 106 15.64 -2.96 3.82
C PHE A 106 15.80 -2.61 5.30
N LYS A 107 15.77 -1.31 5.58
CA LYS A 107 15.77 -0.80 6.95
C LYS A 107 14.48 -1.18 7.63
N SER A 108 14.53 -1.37 8.95
CA SER A 108 13.34 -1.66 9.76
C SER A 108 12.24 -0.61 9.57
N SER A 109 12.61 0.66 9.35
CA SER A 109 11.67 1.76 9.09
C SER A 109 10.90 1.61 7.78
N GLU A 110 11.43 0.91 6.79
CA GLU A 110 10.75 0.65 5.51
C GLU A 110 9.80 -0.56 5.60
N LYS A 111 9.85 -1.33 6.70
CA LYS A 111 8.94 -2.44 6.99
C LYS A 111 7.79 -2.07 7.95
N VAL A 112 7.80 -0.86 8.51
CA VAL A 112 6.74 -0.32 9.36
C VAL A 112 5.66 0.25 8.46
#